data_AF-A0AAV2Q254-F1
#
_entry.id   AF-A0AAV2Q254-F1
#
_cell.length_a   1.000
_cell.length_b   1.000
_cell.length_c   1.000
_cell.angle_alpha   90.00
_cell.angle_beta   90.00
_cell.angle_gamma   90.00
#
_symmetry.space_group_name_H-M   'P 1'
#
loop_
_entity.id
_entity.type
_entity.pdbx_description
1 polymer ?
#
loop_
_entity_poly.entity_id
_entity_poly.type
_entity_poly.pdbx_seq_one_letter_code
_entity_poly.pdbx_strand_id
1 'polypeptide(L)'
;AGNWHLNNTNGSSLNNTFDSIDGEKLNSSLASSPIHPSEEARHSLVRPKTLLERARLNVAWLDSSLSIMEQGVREFDVLLLRFKFFSFYDLNPKYDAARINLIFEQSKWAIMNEEIDCTEEEMLMFAALQ
;
A
#
# COMPACT_ATOMS: atom_id res chain seq x y z
N ALA A 1 5.20 -16.13 -49.19
CA ALA A 1 4.89 -17.53 -48.87
C ALA A 1 5.38 -17.80 -47.45
N GLY A 2 4.47 -18.08 -46.53
CA GLY A 2 4.75 -18.32 -45.13
C GLY A 2 3.46 -18.80 -44.45
N ASN A 3 3.24 -20.11 -44.50
CA ASN A 3 2.07 -20.79 -43.94
C ASN A 3 2.13 -20.75 -42.41
N TRP A 4 1.18 -20.06 -41.78
CA TRP A 4 0.91 -20.21 -40.35
C TRP A 4 -0.04 -21.38 -40.16
N HIS A 5 0.46 -22.49 -39.62
CA HIS A 5 -0.37 -23.62 -39.20
C HIS A 5 -1.16 -23.24 -37.95
N LEU A 6 -2.49 -23.09 -38.07
CA LEU A 6 -3.38 -23.11 -36.92
C LEU A 6 -3.43 -24.54 -36.37
N ASN A 7 -2.75 -24.77 -35.26
CA ASN A 7 -2.94 -25.98 -34.48
C ASN A 7 -4.13 -25.75 -33.54
N ASN A 8 -5.28 -26.31 -33.91
CA ASN A 8 -6.47 -26.39 -33.07
C ASN A 8 -6.23 -27.47 -32.00
N THR A 9 -5.75 -27.04 -30.85
CA THR A 9 -5.71 -27.86 -29.63
C THR A 9 -6.46 -27.11 -28.54
N ASN A 10 -7.72 -27.53 -28.34
CA ASN A 10 -8.54 -27.32 -27.15
C ASN A 10 -8.18 -26.08 -26.32
N GLY A 11 -8.68 -24.93 -26.77
CA GLY A 11 -8.76 -23.73 -25.95
C GLY A 11 -9.71 -23.99 -24.78
N SER A 12 -9.17 -24.50 -23.67
CA SER A 12 -9.75 -24.21 -22.36
C SER A 12 -9.58 -22.72 -22.16
N SER A 13 -10.63 -21.97 -22.50
CA SER A 13 -10.78 -20.57 -22.20
C SER A 13 -10.37 -20.33 -20.75
N LEU A 14 -9.19 -19.75 -20.53
CA LEU A 14 -8.87 -19.04 -19.29
C LEU A 14 -9.61 -17.69 -19.33
N ASN A 15 -10.91 -17.76 -19.54
CA ASN A 15 -11.82 -16.66 -19.34
C ASN A 15 -12.46 -16.90 -17.97
N ASN A 16 -12.35 -15.89 -17.11
CA ASN A 16 -13.13 -15.69 -15.89
C ASN A 16 -12.53 -16.29 -14.61
N THR A 17 -11.44 -15.68 -14.13
CA THR A 17 -11.12 -15.65 -12.68
C THR A 17 -11.12 -14.21 -12.14
N PHE A 18 -11.76 -13.29 -12.86
CA PHE A 18 -12.11 -11.95 -12.36
C PHE A 18 -13.57 -11.88 -11.86
N ASP A 19 -14.30 -13.00 -11.89
CA ASP A 19 -15.64 -13.06 -11.31
C ASP A 19 -15.54 -13.29 -9.80
N SER A 20 -16.03 -12.29 -9.05
CA SER A 20 -16.24 -12.25 -7.59
C SER A 20 -15.02 -12.00 -6.70
N ILE A 21 -14.31 -10.89 -6.94
CA ILE A 21 -13.84 -10.09 -5.81
C ILE A 21 -15.07 -9.37 -5.23
N ASP A 22 -15.62 -9.90 -4.14
CA ASP A 22 -16.65 -9.20 -3.36
C ASP A 22 -16.01 -7.93 -2.77
N GLY A 23 -16.20 -6.78 -3.43
CA GLY A 23 -15.64 -5.50 -3.00
C GLY A 23 -15.94 -5.16 -1.53
N GLU A 24 -17.11 -5.58 -1.03
CA GLU A 24 -17.51 -5.45 0.37
C GLU A 24 -16.62 -6.25 1.34
N LYS A 25 -16.23 -7.48 0.98
CA LYS A 25 -15.33 -8.29 1.81
C LYS A 25 -13.92 -7.70 1.86
N LEU A 26 -13.43 -7.20 0.73
CA LEU A 26 -12.14 -6.51 0.68
C LEU A 26 -12.15 -5.22 1.51
N ASN A 27 -13.21 -4.42 1.39
CA ASN A 27 -13.36 -3.18 2.15
C ASN A 27 -13.39 -3.46 3.67
N SER A 28 -14.12 -4.49 4.09
CA SER A 28 -14.14 -4.93 5.48
C SER A 28 -12.76 -5.37 5.98
N SER A 29 -11.98 -6.08 5.16
CA SER A 29 -10.62 -6.50 5.52
C SER A 29 -9.65 -5.33 5.62
N LEU A 30 -9.78 -4.30 4.79
CA LEU A 30 -8.92 -3.11 4.82
C LEU A 30 -9.28 -2.14 5.95
N ALA A 31 -10.51 -2.22 6.47
CA ALA A 31 -11.00 -1.40 7.58
C ALA A 31 -10.56 -1.91 8.96
N SER A 32 -9.91 -3.07 9.05
CA SER A 32 -9.47 -3.66 10.30
C SER A 32 -7.98 -3.97 10.28
N SER A 33 -7.27 -3.57 11.33
CA SER A 33 -5.85 -3.84 11.50
C SER A 33 -5.59 -4.95 12.51
N PRO A 34 -4.51 -5.75 12.33
CA PRO A 34 -4.06 -6.65 13.37
C PRO A 34 -3.57 -5.86 14.60
N ILE A 35 -3.80 -6.42 15.79
CA ILE A 35 -3.47 -5.80 17.09
C ILE A 35 -1.97 -5.46 17.17
N HIS A 36 -1.12 -6.35 16.67
CA HIS A 36 0.33 -6.17 16.66
C HIS A 36 0.90 -6.48 15.28
N PRO A 37 1.94 -5.75 14.85
CA PRO A 37 2.71 -6.13 13.67
C PRO A 37 3.31 -7.53 13.84
N SER A 38 3.44 -8.28 12.75
CA SER A 38 4.10 -9.58 12.79
C SER A 38 5.59 -9.42 13.15
N GLU A 39 6.21 -10.50 13.63
CA GLU A 39 7.61 -10.48 14.02
C GLU A 39 8.53 -10.17 12.82
N GLU A 40 8.20 -10.69 11.64
CA GLU A 40 8.90 -10.42 10.39
C GLU A 40 8.79 -8.96 9.97
N ALA A 41 7.61 -8.36 10.15
CA ALA A 41 7.40 -6.95 9.88
C ALA A 41 8.23 -6.08 10.82
N ARG A 42 8.41 -6.51 12.09
CA ARG A 42 9.30 -5.86 13.06
C ARG A 42 10.77 -5.92 12.67
N HIS A 43 11.22 -7.04 12.13
CA HIS A 43 12.61 -7.22 11.71
C HIS A 43 12.98 -6.45 10.43
N SER A 44 12.00 -6.12 9.59
CA SER A 44 12.20 -5.38 8.34
C SER A 44 12.10 -3.86 8.50
N LEU A 45 11.91 -3.35 9.73
CA LEU A 45 11.88 -1.90 9.99
C LEU A 45 13.20 -1.24 9.60
N VAL A 46 13.12 -0.30 8.67
CA VAL A 46 14.20 0.62 8.34
C VAL A 46 14.01 1.89 9.15
N ARG A 47 15.03 2.27 9.94
CA ARG A 47 15.03 3.51 10.72
C ARG A 47 16.06 4.49 10.16
N PRO A 48 15.64 5.46 9.32
CA PRO A 48 16.56 6.46 8.78
C PRO A 48 17.02 7.40 9.91
N LYS A 49 18.33 7.56 10.07
CA LYS A 49 18.95 8.34 11.16
C LYS A 49 19.14 9.80 10.81
N THR A 50 19.09 10.15 9.52
CA THR A 50 19.35 11.50 9.03
C THR A 50 18.22 12.00 8.13
N LEU A 51 18.06 13.33 8.06
CA LEU A 51 17.13 13.97 7.12
C LEU A 51 17.41 13.58 5.66
N LEU A 52 18.69 13.36 5.31
CA LEU A 52 19.07 12.92 3.98
C LEU A 52 18.55 11.52 3.66
N GLU A 53 18.66 10.59 4.62
CA GLU A 53 18.11 9.24 4.46
C GLU A 53 16.58 9.25 4.36
N ARG A 54 15.90 10.09 5.16
CA ARG A 54 14.44 10.31 5.05
C ARG A 54 14.04 10.85 3.67
N ALA A 55 14.78 11.84 3.16
CA ALA A 55 14.51 12.39 1.84
C ALA A 55 14.68 11.35 0.72
N ARG A 56 15.64 10.43 0.85
CA ARG A 56 15.88 9.36 -0.13
C ARG A 56 14.71 8.37 -0.25
N LEU A 57 13.91 8.19 0.80
CA LEU A 57 12.72 7.33 0.73
C LEU A 57 11.65 7.88 -0.24
N ASN A 58 11.69 9.18 -0.55
CA ASN A 58 10.71 9.86 -1.39
C ASN A 58 11.07 9.92 -2.88
N VAL A 59 12.20 9.34 -3.32
CA VAL A 59 12.60 9.40 -4.74
C VAL A 59 11.80 8.45 -5.64
N ALA A 60 11.09 7.48 -5.07
CA ALA A 60 10.44 6.39 -5.80
C ALA A 60 8.97 6.66 -6.17
N TRP A 61 8.49 7.90 -6.01
CA TRP A 61 7.13 8.25 -6.43
C TRP A 61 7.01 8.23 -7.96
N LEU A 62 6.00 7.50 -8.45
CA LEU A 62 5.62 7.53 -9.86
C LEU A 62 5.13 8.93 -10.28
N ASP A 63 5.41 9.29 -11.52
CA ASP A 63 4.85 10.45 -12.21
C ASP A 63 3.40 10.17 -12.59
N SER A 64 2.47 10.90 -11.99
CA SER A 64 1.03 10.74 -12.23
C SER A 64 0.58 11.24 -13.59
N SER A 65 1.43 11.94 -14.35
CA SER A 65 1.13 12.39 -15.71
C SER A 65 1.43 11.32 -16.77
N LEU A 66 2.18 10.27 -16.41
CA LEU A 66 2.54 9.16 -17.28
C LEU A 66 1.79 7.89 -16.88
N SER A 67 1.61 6.99 -17.84
CA SER A 67 1.09 5.65 -17.56
C SER A 67 2.10 4.82 -16.77
N ILE A 68 1.61 3.78 -16.09
CA ILE A 68 2.43 2.80 -15.35
C ILE A 68 3.44 2.11 -16.30
N MET A 69 3.03 1.82 -17.53
CA MET A 69 3.87 1.14 -18.53
C MET A 69 5.02 2.04 -19.04
N GLU A 70 4.76 3.33 -19.25
CA GLU A 70 5.80 4.31 -19.66
C GLU A 70 6.88 4.48 -18.60
N GLN A 71 6.55 4.19 -17.34
CA GLN A 71 7.47 4.26 -16.20
C GLN A 71 8.21 2.94 -15.94
N GLY A 72 8.06 1.96 -16.84
CA GLY A 72 8.81 0.71 -16.82
C GLY A 72 8.25 -0.37 -15.89
N VAL A 73 7.10 -0.14 -15.27
CA VAL A 73 6.45 -1.15 -14.42
C VAL A 73 5.86 -2.25 -15.31
N ARG A 74 6.18 -3.50 -14.97
CA ARG A 74 5.78 -4.71 -15.70
C ARG A 74 4.67 -5.46 -14.98
N GLU A 75 4.13 -6.44 -15.67
CA GLU A 75 3.19 -7.38 -15.06
C GLU A 75 3.87 -8.09 -13.87
N PHE A 76 3.11 -8.27 -12.79
CA PHE A 76 3.57 -8.86 -11.52
C PHE A 76 4.59 -8.03 -10.71
N ASP A 77 4.92 -6.80 -11.13
CA ASP A 77 5.68 -5.89 -10.28
C ASP A 77 4.86 -5.46 -9.05
N VAL A 78 5.56 -5.23 -7.95
CA VAL A 78 4.97 -4.82 -6.68
C VAL A 78 5.09 -3.30 -6.53
N LEU A 79 3.96 -2.62 -6.42
CA LEU A 79 3.88 -1.20 -6.13
C LEU A 79 3.39 -0.97 -4.70
N LEU A 80 3.92 0.08 -4.07
CA LEU A 80 3.50 0.52 -2.75
C LEU A 80 2.47 1.64 -2.87
N LEU A 81 1.25 1.39 -2.40
CA LEU A 81 0.23 2.42 -2.29
C LEU A 81 0.41 3.19 -0.97
N ARG A 82 0.61 4.51 -1.05
CA ARG A 82 0.80 5.40 0.10
C ARG A 82 0.04 6.71 -0.09
N PHE A 83 -0.35 7.33 1.01
CA PHE A 83 -0.84 8.71 1.02
C PHE A 83 0.35 9.67 0.79
N LYS A 84 0.40 10.30 -0.38
CA LYS A 84 1.45 11.25 -0.79
C LYS A 84 1.22 12.66 -0.22
N PHE A 85 -0.04 13.06 -0.15
CA PHE A 85 -0.43 14.40 0.28
C PHE A 85 -1.11 14.31 1.64
N PHE A 86 -0.52 14.98 2.64
CA PHE A 86 -1.01 15.02 4.01
C PHE A 86 -2.11 16.09 4.19
N SER A 87 -3.00 16.19 3.21
CA SER A 87 -4.18 17.06 3.23
C SER A 87 -5.41 16.19 2.96
N PHE A 88 -6.05 15.75 4.04
CA PHE A 88 -7.17 14.81 3.96
C PHE A 88 -8.50 15.56 3.94
N TYR A 89 -9.13 15.63 2.76
CA TYR A 89 -10.44 16.24 2.60
C TYR A 89 -11.56 15.27 2.99
N ASP A 90 -12.56 15.81 3.70
CA ASP A 90 -13.84 15.16 4.05
C ASP A 90 -13.68 13.73 4.58
N LEU A 91 -12.85 13.54 5.61
CA LEU A 91 -12.74 12.23 6.28
C LEU A 91 -14.00 11.98 7.12
N ASN A 92 -14.78 10.98 6.73
CA ASN A 92 -16.04 10.66 7.39
C ASN A 92 -16.05 9.23 7.97
N PRO A 93 -16.02 9.05 9.30
CA PRO A 93 -16.03 7.73 9.93
C PRO A 93 -17.20 6.81 9.55
N LYS A 94 -18.31 7.37 9.05
CA LYS A 94 -19.48 6.58 8.61
C LYS A 94 -19.25 5.85 7.29
N TYR A 95 -18.37 6.37 6.43
CA TYR A 95 -18.20 5.89 5.06
C TYR A 95 -16.75 5.47 4.77
N ASP A 96 -15.78 6.06 5.46
CA ASP A 96 -14.36 5.97 5.14
C ASP A 96 -13.58 4.99 6.04
N ALA A 97 -14.22 3.95 6.57
CA ALA A 97 -13.59 3.04 7.53
C ALA A 97 -12.23 2.49 7.02
N ALA A 98 -12.17 2.00 5.78
CA ALA A 98 -10.92 1.53 5.18
C ALA A 98 -9.91 2.66 4.94
N ARG A 99 -10.34 3.82 4.44
CA ARG A 99 -9.45 4.97 4.20
C ARG A 99 -8.82 5.46 5.51
N ILE A 100 -9.62 5.57 6.57
CA ILE A 100 -9.16 5.96 7.91
C ILE A 100 -8.17 4.91 8.44
N ASN A 101 -8.50 3.63 8.33
CA ASN A 101 -7.62 2.57 8.79
C ASN A 101 -6.27 2.56 8.05
N LEU A 102 -6.27 2.75 6.72
CA LEU A 102 -5.03 2.84 5.94
C LEU A 102 -4.18 4.08 6.29
N ILE A 103 -4.82 5.23 6.59
CA ILE A 103 -4.11 6.42 7.09
C ILE A 103 -3.51 6.15 8.46
N PHE A 104 -4.28 5.51 9.35
CA PHE A 104 -3.83 5.11 10.68
C PHE A 104 -2.62 4.17 10.58
N GLU A 105 -2.70 3.11 9.77
CA GLU A 105 -1.59 2.19 9.56
C GLU A 105 -0.36 2.90 9.01
N GLN A 106 -0.51 3.74 7.98
CA GLN A 106 0.63 4.49 7.43
C GLN A 106 1.30 5.38 8.49
N SER A 107 0.50 6.09 9.30
CA SER A 107 0.99 6.96 10.37
C SER A 107 1.70 6.16 11.47
N LYS A 108 1.11 5.03 11.88
CA LYS A 108 1.68 4.11 12.87
C LYS A 108 3.06 3.63 12.42
N TRP A 109 3.17 3.15 11.18
CA TRP A 109 4.45 2.71 10.62
C TRP A 109 5.47 3.84 10.50
N ALA A 110 5.05 5.05 10.14
CA ALA A 110 5.95 6.21 10.07
C ALA A 110 6.53 6.59 11.43
N ILE A 111 5.73 6.51 12.50
CA ILE A 111 6.19 6.73 13.88
C ILE A 111 7.14 5.61 14.31
N MET A 112 6.78 4.34 14.09
CA MET A 112 7.62 3.20 14.46
C MET A 112 8.97 3.15 13.72
N ASN A 113 8.99 3.64 12.47
CA ASN A 113 10.20 3.77 11.65
C ASN A 113 11.03 5.00 12.00
N GLU A 114 10.59 5.87 12.93
CA GLU A 114 11.23 7.17 13.19
C GLU A 114 11.31 8.05 11.93
N GLU A 115 10.38 7.85 10.98
CA GLU A 115 10.21 8.73 9.83
C GLU A 115 9.50 10.04 10.23
N ILE A 116 8.70 9.99 11.30
CA ILE A 116 8.08 11.15 11.93
C ILE A 116 8.54 11.21 13.38
N ASP A 117 9.08 12.35 13.78
CA ASP A 117 9.52 12.59 15.15
C ASP A 117 8.30 12.92 16.02
N CYS A 118 8.24 12.34 17.22
CA CYS A 118 7.24 12.66 18.25
C CYS A 118 7.91 12.73 19.62
N THR A 119 7.27 13.39 20.59
CA THR A 119 7.78 13.43 21.96
C THR A 119 7.56 12.10 22.68
N GLU A 120 8.23 11.90 23.82
CA GLU A 120 8.05 10.71 24.64
C GLU A 120 6.60 10.56 25.12
N GLU A 121 5.97 11.65 25.55
CA GLU A 121 4.58 11.67 25.98
C GLU A 121 3.61 11.33 24.85
N GLU A 122 3.85 11.86 23.65
CA GLU A 122 3.06 11.54 22.46
C GLU A 122 3.21 10.06 22.08
N MET A 123 4.42 9.53 22.14
CA MET A 123 4.68 8.11 21.85
C MET A 123 3.99 7.17 22.84
N LEU A 124 3.98 7.50 24.13
CA LEU A 124 3.24 6.75 25.15
C LEU A 124 1.73 6.80 24.88
N MET A 125 1.21 7.96 24.48
CA MET A 125 -0.19 8.10 24.09
C MET A 125 -0.52 7.26 22.84
N PHE A 126 0.34 7.27 21.81
CA PHE A 126 0.16 6.45 20.62
C PHE A 126 0.18 4.96 20.93
N ALA A 127 1.07 4.52 21.82
CA ALA A 127 1.14 3.12 22.25
C ALA A 127 -0.12 2.68 23.02
N ALA A 128 -0.77 3.59 23.76
CA ALA A 128 -2.01 3.29 24.49
C ALA A 128 -3.26 3.28 23.61
N LEU A 129 -3.24 3.99 22.48
CA LEU A 129 -4.34 4.01 21.51
C LEU A 129 -4.35 2.79 20.59
N GLN A 130 -3.24 2.06 20.51
CA GLN A 130 -3.09 0.83 19.75
C GLN A 130 -3.64 -0.38 20.51
#